data_AF-A0A7X9WYF1-F1
#
_entry.id   AF-A0A7X9WYF1-F1
#
_cell.length_a   1.000
_cell.length_b   1.000
_cell.length_c   1.000
_cell.angle_alpha   90.00
_cell.angle_beta   90.00
_cell.angle_gamma   90.00
#
_symmetry.space_group_name_H-M   'P 1'
#
loop_
_entity.id
_entity.type
_entity.pdbx_description
1 polymer ?
#
loop_
_entity_poly.entity_id
_entity_poly.type
_entity_poly.pdbx_seq_one_letter_code
_entity_poly.pdbx_strand_id
1 'polypeptide(L)'
;MVEARAAEKAHADALYWRIRLVCIETLLLGTLVLIAGLIIGEPVKLVLRAAIIIAAGCLASGMLLIGLSNATNSAWKRLKLLGRRP
;
A
#
# COMPACT_ATOMS: atom_id res chain seq x y z
N MET A 1 7.23 11.82 -28.06
CA MET A 1 7.72 12.49 -26.83
C MET A 1 6.62 12.80 -25.81
N VAL A 2 5.39 13.12 -26.25
CA VAL A 2 4.24 13.35 -25.35
C VAL A 2 3.79 12.06 -24.62
N GLU A 3 3.79 10.91 -25.29
CA GLU A 3 3.34 9.63 -24.71
C GLU A 3 4.21 9.11 -23.56
N ALA A 4 5.53 9.31 -23.63
CA ALA A 4 6.44 8.89 -22.56
C ALA A 4 6.20 9.66 -21.25
N ARG A 5 5.90 10.96 -21.33
CA ARG A 5 5.53 11.77 -20.16
C ARG A 5 4.12 11.49 -19.67
N ALA A 6 3.20 11.16 -20.59
CA ALA A 6 1.84 10.75 -20.23
C ALA A 6 1.84 9.43 -19.45
N ALA A 7 2.68 8.45 -19.86
CA ALA A 7 2.85 7.20 -19.13
C ALA A 7 3.45 7.42 -17.73
N GLU A 8 4.46 8.29 -17.60
CA GLU A 8 5.07 8.60 -16.30
C GLU A 8 4.08 9.28 -15.33
N LYS A 9 3.24 10.20 -15.84
CA LYS A 9 2.15 10.81 -15.07
C LYS A 9 1.07 9.80 -14.68
N ALA A 10 0.66 8.93 -15.59
CA ALA A 10 -0.31 7.87 -15.29
C ALA A 10 0.20 6.91 -14.20
N HIS A 11 1.52 6.63 -14.17
CA HIS A 11 2.13 5.87 -13.10
C HIS A 11 2.14 6.62 -11.76
N ALA A 12 2.39 7.93 -11.76
CA ALA A 12 2.35 8.77 -10.56
C ALA A 12 0.92 8.88 -9.98
N ASP A 13 -0.08 9.08 -10.83
CA ASP A 13 -1.49 9.13 -10.42
C ASP A 13 -1.95 7.77 -9.87
N ALA A 14 -1.56 6.66 -10.51
CA ALA A 14 -1.87 5.33 -10.01
C ALA A 14 -1.22 5.05 -8.64
N LEU A 15 -0.05 5.62 -8.35
CA LEU A 15 0.57 5.54 -7.03
C LEU A 15 -0.22 6.34 -5.99
N TYR A 16 -0.64 7.56 -6.33
CA TYR A 16 -1.43 8.39 -5.44
C TYR A 16 -2.75 7.71 -5.06
N TRP A 17 -3.46 7.12 -6.02
CA TRP A 17 -4.70 6.39 -5.77
C TRP A 17 -4.50 5.15 -4.88
N ARG A 18 -3.42 4.39 -5.10
CA ARG A 18 -3.09 3.22 -4.27
C ARG A 18 -2.72 3.61 -2.84
N ILE A 19 -1.93 4.67 -2.66
CA ILE A 19 -1.57 5.18 -1.33
C ILE A 19 -2.83 5.67 -0.60
N ARG A 20 -3.71 6.42 -1.28
CA ARG A 20 -5.01 6.83 -0.69
C ARG A 20 -5.83 5.63 -0.23
N LEU A 21 -5.92 4.57 -1.03
CA LEU A 21 -6.67 3.38 -0.67
C LEU A 21 -6.11 2.70 0.58
N VAL A 22 -4.79 2.51 0.66
CA VAL A 22 -4.11 1.92 1.84
C VAL A 22 -4.32 2.78 3.08
N CYS A 23 -4.25 4.11 2.97
CA CYS A 23 -4.53 5.00 4.09
C CYS A 23 -5.98 4.87 4.58
N ILE A 24 -6.96 4.86 3.67
CA ILE A 24 -8.37 4.71 4.03
C ILE A 24 -8.61 3.36 4.70
N GLU A 25 -8.06 2.27 4.15
CA GLU A 25 -8.19 0.93 4.72
C GLU A 25 -7.57 0.84 6.13
N THR A 26 -6.38 1.42 6.31
CA THR A 26 -5.70 1.47 7.61
C THR A 26 -6.53 2.23 8.64
N LEU A 27 -7.10 3.40 8.26
CA LEU A 27 -7.96 4.18 9.14
C LEU A 27 -9.26 3.44 9.47
N LEU A 28 -9.86 2.78 8.48
CA LEU A 28 -11.09 2.03 8.64
C LEU A 28 -10.90 0.82 9.58
N LEU A 29 -9.85 0.02 9.37
CA LEU A 29 -9.53 -1.11 10.26
C LEU A 29 -9.13 -0.64 11.67
N GLY A 30 -8.34 0.42 11.78
CA GLY A 30 -7.94 0.97 13.08
C GLY A 30 -9.13 1.49 13.89
N THR A 31 -10.03 2.24 13.25
CA THR A 31 -11.25 2.74 13.90
C THR A 31 -12.21 1.60 14.24
N LEU A 32 -12.36 0.60 13.37
CA LEU A 32 -13.18 -0.58 13.63
C LEU A 32 -12.69 -1.35 14.86
N VAL A 33 -11.38 -1.57 14.98
CA VAL A 33 -10.77 -2.25 16.14
C VAL A 33 -10.97 -1.45 17.43
N LEU A 34 -10.82 -0.13 17.37
CA LEU A 34 -11.07 0.75 18.52
C LEU A 34 -12.53 0.66 18.98
N ILE A 35 -13.48 0.79 18.04
CA ILE A 35 -14.92 0.72 18.35
C ILE A 35 -15.29 -0.67 18.89
N ALA A 36 -14.81 -1.74 18.25
CA ALA A 36 -15.07 -3.11 18.70
C ALA A 36 -14.52 -3.37 20.12
N GLY A 37 -13.30 -2.92 20.40
CA GLY A 37 -12.70 -3.07 21.73
C GLY A 37 -13.45 -2.31 22.83
N LEU A 38 -13.98 -1.13 22.52
CA LEU A 38 -14.84 -0.37 23.42
C LEU A 38 -16.18 -1.09 23.67
N ILE A 39 -16.77 -1.69 22.64
CA ILE A 39 -18.03 -2.46 22.76
C ILE A 39 -17.82 -3.73 23.61
N ILE A 40 -16.67 -4.40 23.46
CA ILE A 40 -16.34 -5.62 24.20
C ILE A 40 -15.98 -5.33 25.67
N GLY A 41 -15.68 -4.06 26.01
CA GLY A 41 -15.30 -3.67 27.38
C GLY A 41 -13.85 -4.03 27.73
N GLU A 42 -13.04 -4.35 26.73
CA GLU A 42 -11.62 -4.67 26.89
C GLU A 42 -10.83 -3.45 27.38
N PRO A 43 -9.76 -3.64 28.18
CA PRO A 43 -8.96 -2.54 28.69
C PRO A 43 -8.38 -1.75 27.51
N VAL A 44 -8.65 -0.44 27.50
CA VAL A 44 -8.29 0.49 26.40
C VAL A 44 -6.83 0.37 25.97
N LYS A 45 -5.91 0.08 26.91
CA LYS A 45 -4.48 -0.12 26.63
C LYS A 45 -4.22 -1.29 25.67
N LEU A 46 -4.99 -2.37 25.77
CA LEU A 46 -4.83 -3.59 24.99
C LEU A 46 -5.43 -3.40 23.59
N VAL A 47 -6.60 -2.75 23.52
CA VAL A 47 -7.26 -2.34 22.27
C VAL A 47 -6.39 -1.37 21.48
N LEU A 48 -5.79 -0.37 22.13
CA LEU A 48 -4.91 0.61 21.48
C LEU A 48 -3.67 -0.06 20.88
N ARG A 49 -3.06 -1.01 21.62
CA ARG A 49 -1.92 -1.78 21.12
C ARG A 49 -2.31 -2.63 19.92
N ALA A 50 -3.46 -3.31 19.97
CA ALA A 50 -3.96 -4.11 18.86
C ALA A 50 -4.22 -3.23 17.62
N ALA A 51 -4.88 -2.09 17.78
CA ALA A 51 -5.13 -1.14 16.70
C ALA A 51 -3.84 -0.64 16.06
N ILE A 52 -2.81 -0.31 16.85
CA ILE A 52 -1.50 0.13 16.33
C ILE A 52 -0.80 -1.00 15.56
N ILE A 53 -0.79 -2.23 16.08
CA ILE A 53 -0.16 -3.38 15.40
C ILE A 53 -0.85 -3.66 14.07
N ILE A 54 -2.18 -3.66 14.05
CA ILE A 54 -2.97 -3.90 12.83
C ILE A 54 -2.74 -2.78 11.81
N ALA A 55 -2.77 -1.53 12.26
CA ALA A 55 -2.51 -0.38 11.40
C ALA A 55 -1.10 -0.44 10.80
N ALA A 56 -0.08 -0.74 11.61
CA ALA A 56 1.29 -0.89 11.14
C ALA A 56 1.46 -2.06 10.16
N GLY A 57 0.85 -3.21 10.44
CA GLY A 57 0.91 -4.38 9.56
C GLY A 57 0.23 -4.16 8.21
N CYS A 58 -0.93 -3.49 8.21
CA CYS A 58 -1.65 -3.12 7.00
C CYS A 58 -0.84 -2.11 6.17
N LEU A 59 -0.28 -1.09 6.81
CA LEU A 59 0.55 -0.08 6.14
C LEU A 59 1.82 -0.71 5.54
N ALA A 60 2.51 -1.56 6.30
CA ALA A 60 3.71 -2.25 5.85
C ALA A 60 3.42 -3.15 4.64
N SER A 61 2.33 -3.93 4.69
CA SER A 61 1.89 -4.79 3.60
C SER A 61 1.50 -3.97 2.36
N GLY A 62 0.77 -2.87 2.55
CA GLY A 62 0.38 -1.95 1.47
C GLY A 62 1.59 -1.31 0.79
N MET A 63 2.56 -0.80 1.55
CA MET A 63 3.79 -0.24 1.00
C MET A 63 4.65 -1.30 0.29
N LEU A 64 4.71 -2.52 0.83
CA LEU A 64 5.44 -3.63 0.23
C LEU A 64 4.85 -4.01 -1.14
N LEU A 65 3.52 -4.12 -1.25
CA LEU A 65 2.83 -4.44 -2.52
C LEU A 65 3.03 -3.35 -3.58
N ILE A 66 2.99 -2.09 -3.18
CA ILE A 66 3.25 -0.95 -4.07
C ILE A 66 4.71 -0.99 -4.55
N GLY A 67 5.66 -1.23 -3.63
CA GLY A 67 7.07 -1.37 -3.95
C GLY A 67 7.35 -2.53 -4.91
N LEU A 68 6.78 -3.71 -4.63
CA LEU A 68 6.89 -4.88 -5.50
C LEU A 68 6.30 -4.60 -6.88
N SER A 69 5.11 -4.00 -6.98
CA SER A 69 4.49 -3.68 -8.28
C SER A 69 5.40 -2.81 -9.17
N ASN A 70 6.08 -1.84 -8.57
CA ASN A 70 7.05 -1.00 -9.28
C ASN A 70 8.34 -1.76 -9.64
N ALA A 71 8.82 -2.62 -8.74
CA ALA A 71 9.98 -3.47 -8.95
C ALA A 71 9.73 -4.46 -10.09
N THR A 72 8.55 -5.12 -10.13
CA THR A 72 8.18 -6.06 -11.20
C THR A 72 8.11 -5.36 -12.55
N ASN A 73 7.54 -4.16 -12.63
CA ASN A 73 7.52 -3.37 -13.87
C ASN A 73 8.93 -3.05 -14.37
N SER A 74 9.85 -2.70 -13.46
CA SER A 74 11.24 -2.39 -13.78
C SER A 74 12.04 -3.63 -14.17
N ALA A 75 11.83 -4.74 -13.45
CA ALA A 75 12.42 -6.04 -13.74
C ALA A 75 11.98 -6.57 -15.10
N TRP A 76 10.70 -6.43 -15.44
CA TRP A 76 10.14 -6.83 -16.74
C TRP A 76 10.75 -6.04 -17.90
N LYS A 77 10.93 -4.72 -17.72
CA LYS A 77 11.64 -3.88 -18.72
C LYS A 77 13.09 -4.34 -18.89
N ARG A 78 13.80 -4.64 -17.80
CA ARG A 78 15.18 -5.17 -17.84
C ARG A 78 15.27 -6.53 -18.51
N LEU A 79 14.34 -7.44 -18.23
CA LEU A 79 14.29 -8.77 -18.82
C LEU A 79 14.07 -8.70 -20.34
N LYS A 80 13.16 -7.85 -20.81
CA LYS A 80 12.94 -7.59 -22.24
C LYS A 80 14.17 -7.00 -22.94
N LEU A 81 14.97 -6.20 -22.25
CA LEU A 81 16.21 -5.65 -22.80
C LEU A 81 17.32 -6.71 -22.87
N LEU A 82 17.38 -7.64 -21.91
CA LEU A 82 18.33 -8.75 -21.94
C LEU A 82 18.02 -9.77 -23.04
N GLY A 83 16.74 -10.15 -23.21
CA GLY A 83 16.31 -11.10 -24.24
C GLY A 83 16.36 -10.56 -25.68
N ARG A 84 16.74 -9.30 -25.87
CA ARG A 84 16.87 -8.65 -27.19
C ARG A 84 18.33 -8.44 -27.61
N ARG A 85 19.30 -8.96 -26.84
CA ARG A 85 20.69 -9.05 -27.28
C ARG A 85 20.84 -10.33 -28.12
N PRO A 86 21.26 -10.23 -29.40
CA PRO A 86 21.47 -11.37 -30.28
C PRO A 86 22.65 -12.25 -29.81
#